data_AF-A0A7X2SCJ3-F1
#
_entry.id   AF-A0A7X2SCJ3-F1
#
_cell.length_a   1.000
_cell.length_b   1.000
_cell.length_c   1.000
_cell.angle_alpha   90.00
_cell.angle_beta   90.00
_cell.angle_gamma   90.00
#
_symmetry.space_group_name_H-M   'P 1'
#
loop_
_entity.id
_entity.type
_entity.pdbx_description
1 polymer ?
#
loop_
_entity_poly.entity_id
_entity_poly.type
_entity_poly.pdbx_seq_one_letter_code
_entity_poly.pdbx_strand_id
1 'polypeptide(L)'
;MRSPALANQKVLIRFDRRDIRSLQVQTLDGRALGAVYAPRTWQRYAHSLATRKRINRIIREGYISRRDPLGNYFNYTAAHRELPSQALSLVQLSREFGMDTDSPTVEEPMEFADEPWTTDEMSVVEALKALPDWDAGMVRKRR
;
A
#
# COMPACT_ATOMS: atom_id res chain seq x y z
N MET A 1 -3.15 16.85 -38.01
CA MET A 1 -2.47 18.14 -38.26
C MET A 1 -1.55 18.45 -37.07
N ARG A 2 -0.22 18.41 -37.25
CA ARG A 2 0.75 18.87 -36.23
C ARG A 2 1.10 20.31 -36.59
N SER A 3 0.74 21.28 -35.75
CA SER A 3 1.19 22.66 -35.96
C SER A 3 2.66 22.76 -35.54
N PRO A 4 3.59 23.12 -36.45
CA PRO A 4 5.04 23.17 -36.15
C PRO A 4 5.41 24.26 -35.13
N ALA A 5 4.50 25.20 -34.84
CA ALA A 5 4.75 26.35 -33.98
C ALA A 5 5.00 26.00 -32.49
N LEU A 6 4.64 24.80 -32.03
CA LEU A 6 4.74 24.41 -30.61
C LEU A 6 5.92 23.47 -30.31
N ALA A 7 6.73 23.11 -31.30
CA ALA A 7 7.89 22.25 -31.07
C ALA A 7 8.95 22.96 -30.20
N ASN A 8 9.55 22.24 -29.25
CA ASN A 8 10.60 22.72 -28.32
C ASN A 8 10.19 23.84 -27.35
N GLN A 9 8.90 24.10 -27.18
CA GLN A 9 8.44 25.05 -26.16
C GLN A 9 8.31 24.38 -24.79
N LYS A 10 8.65 25.13 -23.74
CA LYS A 10 8.39 24.73 -22.36
C LYS A 10 6.89 24.82 -22.07
N VAL A 11 6.36 23.82 -21.38
CA VAL A 11 4.96 23.74 -21.00
C VAL A 11 4.83 23.46 -19.51
N LEU A 12 3.73 23.92 -18.92
CA LEU A 12 3.33 23.60 -17.56
C LEU A 12 2.42 22.37 -17.59
N ILE A 13 2.72 21.38 -16.73
CA ILE A 13 1.97 20.14 -16.64
C ILE A 13 1.28 20.08 -15.28
N ARG A 14 -0.04 19.90 -15.28
CA ARG A 14 -0.84 19.67 -14.07
C ARG A 14 -1.35 18.23 -14.09
N PHE A 15 -1.21 17.55 -12.97
CA PHE A 15 -1.65 16.16 -12.85
C PHE A 15 -1.94 15.80 -11.40
N ASP A 16 -2.79 14.80 -11.20
CA ASP A 16 -2.99 14.20 -9.89
C ASP A 16 -1.83 13.25 -9.58
N ARG A 17 -1.20 13.43 -8.42
CA ARG A 17 -0.09 12.59 -7.97
C ARG A 17 -0.54 11.15 -7.67
N ARG A 18 -1.82 10.94 -7.36
CA ARG A 18 -2.44 9.64 -7.05
C ARG A 18 -2.89 8.89 -8.31
N ASP A 19 -3.26 9.62 -9.37
CA ASP A 19 -3.58 9.06 -10.67
C ASP A 19 -2.88 9.84 -11.80
N ILE A 20 -1.74 9.31 -12.24
CA ILE A 20 -0.91 9.95 -13.28
C ILE A 20 -1.28 9.53 -14.71
N ARG A 21 -2.45 8.93 -14.92
CA ARG A 21 -2.86 8.43 -16.25
C ARG A 21 -3.19 9.56 -17.23
N SER A 22 -3.63 10.71 -16.74
CA SER A 22 -3.92 11.89 -17.53
C SER A 22 -3.16 13.11 -17.00
N LEU A 23 -2.65 13.92 -17.93
CA LEU A 23 -1.89 15.12 -17.66
C LEU A 23 -2.55 16.28 -18.41
N GLN A 24 -2.84 17.37 -17.73
CA GLN A 24 -3.28 18.60 -18.38
C GLN A 24 -2.05 19.44 -18.73
N VAL A 25 -1.97 19.89 -19.98
CA VAL A 25 -0.85 20.66 -20.51
C VAL A 25 -1.29 22.08 -20.80
N GLN A 26 -0.52 23.04 -20.30
CA GLN A 26 -0.74 24.48 -20.47
C GLN A 26 0.57 25.14 -20.95
N THR A 27 0.46 26.24 -21.70
CA THR A 27 1.62 27.10 -21.96
C THR A 27 2.05 27.82 -20.68
N LEU A 28 3.24 28.41 -20.68
CA LEU A 28 3.69 29.23 -19.55
C LEU A 28 2.80 30.47 -19.33
N ASP A 29 2.16 30.95 -20.40
CA ASP A 29 1.21 32.07 -20.35
C ASP A 29 -0.21 31.65 -19.91
N GLY A 30 -0.40 30.39 -19.50
CA GLY A 30 -1.67 29.88 -18.98
C GLY A 30 -2.68 29.40 -20.04
N ARG A 31 -2.31 29.38 -21.32
CA ARG A 31 -3.18 28.85 -22.39
C ARG A 31 -3.25 27.32 -22.32
N ALA A 32 -4.44 26.75 -22.26
CA ALA A 32 -4.62 25.30 -22.30
C ALA A 32 -4.26 24.72 -23.69
N LEU A 33 -3.37 23.72 -23.72
CA LEU A 33 -2.99 22.98 -24.92
C LEU A 33 -3.78 21.66 -25.06
N GLY A 34 -4.28 21.12 -23.96
CA GLY A 34 -5.13 19.93 -23.93
C GLY A 34 -4.66 18.90 -22.90
N ALA A 35 -5.23 17.68 -23.00
CA ALA A 35 -4.87 16.56 -22.15
C ALA A 35 -3.94 15.57 -22.89
N VAL A 36 -2.95 15.06 -22.17
CA VAL A 36 -2.05 14.00 -22.62
C VAL A 36 -2.28 12.78 -21.75
N TYR A 37 -2.33 11.61 -22.39
CA TYR A 37 -2.57 10.35 -21.70
C TYR A 37 -1.30 9.52 -21.63
N ALA A 38 -1.15 8.76 -20.53
CA ALA A 38 -0.08 7.78 -20.39
C ALA A 38 -0.17 6.68 -21.47
N PRO A 39 0.91 5.90 -21.74
CA PRO A 39 0.84 4.77 -22.66
C PRO A 39 -0.24 3.75 -22.24
N ARG A 40 -0.86 3.05 -23.20
CA ARG A 40 -1.98 2.12 -22.93
C ARG A 40 -1.71 1.11 -21.82
N THR A 41 -0.48 0.58 -21.73
CA THR A 41 -0.07 -0.35 -20.66
C THR A 41 -0.18 0.23 -19.25
N TRP A 42 -0.07 1.55 -19.12
CA TRP A 42 -0.19 2.29 -17.86
C TRP A 42 -1.61 2.81 -17.62
N GLN A 43 -2.52 2.74 -18.60
CA GLN A 43 -3.88 3.25 -18.42
C GLN A 43 -4.80 2.27 -17.70
N ARG A 44 -4.42 0.98 -17.61
CA ARG A 44 -5.26 -0.12 -17.14
C ARG A 44 -5.77 0.09 -15.70
N TYR A 45 -4.94 0.62 -14.81
CA TYR A 45 -5.31 0.91 -13.43
C TYR A 45 -4.77 2.27 -13.00
N ALA A 46 -5.56 3.01 -12.20
CA ALA A 46 -5.13 4.27 -11.59
C ALA A 46 -3.95 4.02 -10.66
N HIS A 47 -2.87 4.78 -10.79
CA HIS A 47 -1.68 4.54 -10.00
C HIS A 47 -0.91 5.84 -9.78
N SER A 48 -0.17 5.87 -8.69
CA SER A 48 0.58 7.04 -8.25
C SER A 48 1.91 7.16 -8.97
N LEU A 49 2.48 8.38 -8.93
CA LEU A 49 3.83 8.62 -9.43
C LEU A 49 4.88 7.77 -8.70
N ALA A 50 4.66 7.51 -7.41
CA ALA A 50 5.56 6.70 -6.59
C ALA A 50 5.56 5.24 -7.06
N THR A 51 4.38 4.67 -7.26
CA THR A 51 4.20 3.31 -7.80
C THR A 51 4.88 3.16 -9.15
N ARG A 52 4.68 4.10 -10.08
CA ARG A 52 5.35 4.08 -11.39
C ARG A 52 6.88 4.12 -11.29
N LYS A 53 7.43 4.96 -10.40
CA LYS A 53 8.89 5.02 -10.17
C LYS A 53 9.44 3.69 -9.62
N ARG A 54 8.72 3.05 -8.70
CA ARG A 54 9.09 1.76 -8.12
C ARG A 54 9.07 0.66 -9.17
N ILE A 55 8.00 0.56 -9.96
CA ILE A 55 7.89 -0.40 -11.06
C ILE A 55 9.02 -0.21 -12.08
N ASN A 56 9.29 1.03 -12.49
CA ASN A 56 10.40 1.33 -13.40
C ASN A 56 11.78 0.98 -12.82
N ARG A 57 11.96 1.03 -11.51
CA ARG A 57 13.18 0.54 -10.86
C ARG A 57 13.32 -0.97 -11.01
N ILE A 58 12.27 -1.72 -10.67
CA ILE A 58 12.26 -3.19 -10.74
C ILE A 58 12.44 -3.68 -12.19
N ILE A 59 11.84 -2.97 -13.17
CA ILE A 59 12.07 -3.21 -14.60
C ILE A 59 13.54 -3.00 -14.99
N ARG A 60 14.20 -1.96 -14.47
CA ARG A 60 15.62 -1.69 -14.77
C ARG A 60 16.54 -2.73 -14.15
N GLU A 61 16.16 -3.26 -12.99
CA GLU A 61 16.86 -4.34 -12.31
C GLU A 61 16.63 -5.71 -12.99
N GLY A 62 15.68 -5.80 -13.93
CA GLY A 62 15.45 -7.00 -14.74
C GLY A 62 14.50 -8.03 -14.13
N TYR A 63 13.90 -7.74 -12.97
CA TYR A 63 13.02 -8.69 -12.29
C TYR A 63 11.66 -8.87 -12.98
N ILE A 64 11.17 -7.86 -13.71
CA ILE A 64 9.86 -7.91 -14.39
C ILE A 64 9.92 -7.35 -15.82
N SER A 65 9.02 -7.84 -16.69
CA SER A 65 8.90 -7.42 -18.09
C SER A 65 8.16 -6.09 -18.25
N ARG A 66 8.55 -5.30 -19.26
CA ARG A 66 7.92 -4.02 -19.66
C ARG A 66 6.54 -4.18 -20.31
N ARG A 67 6.18 -5.38 -20.75
CA ARG A 67 4.94 -5.62 -21.52
C ARG A 67 3.68 -5.35 -20.69
N ASP A 68 3.67 -5.83 -19.45
CA ASP A 68 2.63 -5.55 -18.45
C ASP A 68 3.27 -5.12 -17.13
N PRO A 69 3.65 -3.85 -16.99
CA PRO A 69 4.44 -3.38 -15.87
C PRO A 69 3.66 -3.42 -14.55
N LEU A 70 2.35 -3.14 -14.58
CA LEU A 70 1.49 -3.18 -13.40
C LEU A 70 1.19 -4.62 -12.99
N GLY A 71 0.70 -5.46 -13.92
CA GLY A 71 0.36 -6.85 -13.63
C GLY A 71 1.57 -7.64 -13.11
N ASN A 72 2.73 -7.49 -13.76
CA ASN A 72 3.93 -8.17 -13.30
C ASN A 72 4.42 -7.65 -11.95
N TYR A 73 4.24 -6.37 -11.64
CA TYR A 73 4.61 -5.83 -10.33
C TYR A 73 3.72 -6.39 -9.22
N PHE A 74 2.41 -6.52 -9.44
CA PHE A 74 1.52 -7.18 -8.48
C PHE A 74 1.93 -8.64 -8.25
N ASN A 75 2.16 -9.40 -9.33
CA ASN A 75 2.60 -10.79 -9.25
C ASN A 75 3.92 -10.92 -8.50
N TYR A 76 4.89 -10.05 -8.81
CA TYR A 76 6.19 -10.01 -8.15
C TYR A 76 6.06 -9.73 -6.64
N THR A 77 5.26 -8.72 -6.27
CA THR A 77 5.09 -8.32 -4.86
C THR A 77 4.35 -9.39 -4.07
N ALA A 78 3.34 -10.04 -4.67
CA ALA A 78 2.61 -11.15 -4.07
C ALA A 78 3.48 -12.40 -3.88
N ALA A 79 4.35 -12.70 -4.85
CA ALA A 79 5.27 -13.84 -4.79
C ALA A 79 6.36 -13.70 -3.71
N HIS A 80 6.74 -12.47 -3.37
CA HIS A 80 7.80 -12.18 -2.38
C HIS A 80 7.27 -11.55 -1.09
N ARG A 81 6.02 -11.86 -0.71
CA ARG A 81 5.33 -11.26 0.44
C ARG A 81 6.02 -11.52 1.78
N GLU A 82 6.89 -12.52 1.86
CA GLU A 82 7.72 -12.83 3.02
C GLU A 82 8.77 -11.75 3.31
N LEU A 83 9.16 -10.97 2.30
CA LEU A 83 10.08 -9.85 2.49
C LEU A 83 9.31 -8.66 3.10
N PRO A 84 9.74 -8.11 4.25
CA PRO A 84 9.04 -7.00 4.92
C PRO A 84 8.81 -5.78 4.01
N SER A 85 9.75 -5.49 3.10
CA SER A 85 9.63 -4.39 2.14
C SER A 85 8.52 -4.62 1.11
N GLN A 86 8.32 -5.87 0.70
CA GLN A 86 7.27 -6.24 -0.27
C GLN A 86 5.92 -6.33 0.42
N ALA A 87 5.86 -6.88 1.65
CA ALA A 87 4.67 -6.85 2.48
C ALA A 87 4.15 -5.41 2.68
N LEU A 88 5.04 -4.47 3.03
CA LEU A 88 4.67 -3.06 3.13
C LEU A 88 4.19 -2.50 1.78
N SER A 89 4.80 -2.92 0.67
CA SER A 89 4.38 -2.51 -0.66
C SER A 89 2.98 -3.01 -1.02
N LEU A 90 2.59 -4.22 -0.58
CA LEU A 90 1.22 -4.73 -0.74
C LEU A 90 0.20 -3.88 0.02
N VAL A 91 0.48 -3.52 1.28
CA VAL A 91 -0.39 -2.65 2.07
C VAL A 91 -0.51 -1.26 1.46
N GLN A 92 0.58 -0.73 0.91
CA GLN A 92 0.53 0.55 0.17
C GLN A 92 -0.34 0.44 -1.08
N LEU A 93 -0.24 -0.68 -1.81
CA LEU A 93 -1.07 -0.94 -2.98
C LEU A 93 -2.55 -1.09 -2.60
N SER A 94 -2.89 -1.81 -1.53
CA SER A 94 -4.30 -1.96 -1.13
C SER A 94 -4.96 -0.60 -0.91
N ARG A 95 -4.27 0.29 -0.20
CA ARG A 95 -4.67 1.69 0.02
C ARG A 95 -4.77 2.50 -1.27
N GLU A 96 -3.81 2.35 -2.18
CA GLU A 96 -3.76 3.11 -3.43
C GLU A 96 -4.89 2.71 -4.39
N PHE A 97 -5.24 1.44 -4.43
CA PHE A 97 -6.29 0.90 -5.30
C PHE A 97 -7.67 0.88 -4.64
N GLY A 98 -7.79 1.39 -3.41
CA GLY A 98 -9.05 1.40 -2.67
C GLY A 98 -9.59 0.00 -2.38
N MET A 99 -8.71 -1.01 -2.26
CA MET A 99 -9.08 -2.35 -1.82
C MET A 99 -9.30 -2.44 -0.31
N ASP A 100 -9.03 -1.36 0.42
CA ASP A 100 -9.53 -1.16 1.77
C ASP A 100 -11.04 -0.84 1.66
N THR A 101 -11.82 -1.83 1.25
CA THR A 101 -13.24 -1.89 1.59
C THR A 101 -13.30 -2.10 3.09
N ASP A 102 -14.12 -1.27 3.75
CA ASP A 102 -14.31 -1.21 5.19
C ASP A 102 -13.23 -0.38 5.92
N SER A 103 -13.55 0.90 6.14
CA SER A 103 -13.46 1.43 7.51
C SER A 103 -13.88 0.29 8.43
N PRO A 104 -13.15 -0.06 9.51
CA PRO A 104 -13.66 -1.06 10.44
C PRO A 104 -15.09 -0.62 10.72
N THR A 105 -16.06 -1.43 10.28
CA THR A 105 -17.40 -1.35 10.84
C THR A 105 -17.08 -1.38 12.32
N VAL A 106 -17.36 -0.27 12.99
CA VAL A 106 -17.41 -0.28 14.44
C VAL A 106 -18.51 -1.30 14.65
N GLU A 107 -18.12 -2.58 14.80
CA GLU A 107 -18.98 -3.58 15.38
C GLU A 107 -19.45 -2.87 16.63
N GLU A 108 -20.76 -2.62 16.68
CA GLU A 108 -21.37 -2.00 17.85
C GLU A 108 -20.71 -2.64 19.06
N PRO A 109 -20.16 -1.84 20.00
CA PRO A 109 -19.37 -2.37 21.09
C PRO A 109 -20.12 -3.55 21.63
N MET A 110 -19.56 -4.73 21.43
CA MET A 110 -20.20 -5.99 21.77
C MET A 110 -20.68 -5.78 23.20
N GLU A 111 -22.00 -5.68 23.40
CA GLU A 111 -22.56 -5.58 24.74
C GLU A 111 -22.13 -6.88 25.38
N PHE A 112 -21.04 -6.81 26.16
CA PHE A 112 -20.73 -7.83 27.13
C PHE A 112 -21.99 -7.84 27.98
N ALA A 113 -22.87 -8.82 27.73
CA ALA A 113 -23.92 -9.12 28.66
C ALA A 113 -23.24 -9.17 30.02
N ASP A 114 -23.75 -8.40 30.98
CA ASP A 114 -23.31 -8.40 32.37
C ASP A 114 -23.63 -9.78 32.99
N GLU A 115 -23.18 -10.87 32.37
CA GLU A 115 -23.05 -12.14 33.04
C GLU A 115 -21.97 -11.91 34.10
N PRO A 116 -22.32 -12.03 35.39
CA PRO A 116 -21.34 -11.90 36.43
C PRO A 116 -20.30 -13.00 36.19
N TRP A 117 -19.08 -12.58 35.83
CA TRP A 117 -17.91 -13.42 35.87
C TRP A 117 -17.94 -14.12 37.23
N THR A 118 -18.19 -15.42 37.24
CA THR A 118 -18.10 -16.23 38.45
C THR A 118 -16.61 -16.37 38.73
N THR A 119 -16.03 -15.33 39.32
CA THR A 119 -14.76 -15.45 40.03
C THR A 119 -15.06 -16.27 41.26
N ASP A 120 -14.95 -17.58 41.10
CA ASP A 120 -14.69 -18.45 42.22
C ASP A 120 -13.28 -18.07 42.72
N GLU A 121 -13.22 -17.05 43.58
CA GLU A 121 -11.98 -16.44 44.08
C GLU A 121 -11.05 -17.49 44.70
N MET A 122 -11.61 -18.62 45.14
CA MET A 122 -10.86 -19.76 45.67
C MET A 122 -9.98 -20.44 44.61
N SER A 123 -10.46 -20.54 43.36
CA SER A 123 -9.74 -21.17 42.24
C SER A 123 -8.48 -20.39 41.84
N VAL A 124 -8.56 -19.06 41.85
CA VAL A 124 -7.43 -18.20 41.48
C VAL A 124 -6.35 -18.22 42.55
N VAL A 125 -6.73 -18.23 43.84
CA VAL A 125 -5.77 -18.28 44.95
C VAL A 125 -5.07 -19.63 45.02
N GLU A 126 -5.77 -20.74 44.77
CA GLU A 126 -5.14 -22.06 44.65
C GLU A 126 -4.20 -22.15 43.44
N ALA A 127 -4.61 -21.61 42.29
CA ALA A 127 -3.76 -21.57 41.10
C ALA A 127 -2.49 -20.72 41.31
N LEU A 128 -2.59 -19.59 42.01
CA LEU A 128 -1.45 -18.74 42.37
C LEU A 128 -0.49 -19.43 43.34
N LYS A 129 -0.99 -20.23 44.29
CA LYS A 129 -0.15 -21.04 45.20
C LYS A 129 0.54 -22.21 44.50
N ALA A 130 -0.04 -22.71 43.41
CA ALA A 130 0.54 -23.79 42.61
C ALA A 130 1.63 -23.32 41.64
N LEU A 131 1.79 -21.99 41.45
CA LEU A 131 2.87 -21.46 40.63
C LEU A 131 4.19 -21.52 41.39
N PRO A 132 5.27 -21.99 40.75
CA PRO A 132 6.58 -21.97 41.36
C PRO A 132 7.05 -20.53 41.56
N ASP A 133 7.72 -20.27 42.69
CA ASP A 133 8.36 -18.98 42.93
C ASP A 133 9.35 -18.69 41.80
N TRP A 134 9.32 -17.44 41.33
CA TRP A 134 10.19 -17.00 40.25
C TRP A 134 11.66 -17.09 40.70
N ASP A 135 12.48 -17.76 39.90
CA ASP A 135 13.94 -17.82 40.09
C ASP A 135 14.68 -17.28 38.85
N ALA A 136 15.81 -16.63 39.10
CA ALA A 136 16.69 -16.06 38.07
C ALA A 136 17.23 -17.14 37.10
N GLY A 137 17.25 -18.41 37.50
CA GLY A 137 17.60 -19.55 36.65
C GLY A 137 16.58 -19.89 35.57
N MET A 138 15.32 -19.43 35.69
CA MET A 138 14.26 -19.69 34.69
C MET A 138 14.41 -18.86 33.41
N VAL A 139 15.30 -17.87 33.40
CA VAL A 139 15.62 -17.09 32.19
C VAL A 139 16.52 -17.93 31.28
N ARG A 140 15.92 -18.59 30.28
CA ARG A 140 16.68 -19.27 29.22
C ARG A 140 17.58 -18.25 28.51
N LYS A 141 18.89 -18.33 28.75
CA LYS A 141 19.90 -17.60 27.97
C LYS A 141 19.76 -18.04 26.51
N ARG A 142 19.18 -17.20 25.66
CA ARG A 142 19.23 -17.37 24.21
C ARG A 142 20.71 -17.31 23.82
N ARG A 143 21.22 -18.42 23.27
CA ARG A 143 22.56 -18.55 22.71
C ARG A 143 22.53 -18.18 21.24
#